data_AF-A0A5E4CPI4-F1
#
_entry.id   AF-A0A5E4CPI4-F1
#
_cell.length_a   1.000
_cell.length_b   1.000
_cell.length_c   1.000
_cell.angle_alpha   90.00
_cell.angle_beta   90.00
_cell.angle_gamma   90.00
#
_symmetry.space_group_name_H-M   'P 1'
#
loop_
_entity.id
_entity.type
_entity.pdbx_description
1 polymer ?
#
loop_
_entity_poly.entity_id
_entity_poly.type
_entity_poly.pdbx_seq_one_letter_code
_entity_poly.pdbx_strand_id
1 'polypeptide(L)' 'DCLDPMCSSHGICVKGECHCSTGWGGVNCETPLPICQEQCSGHGTFLLDSGVCNCDPKWTGSDCST' A
#
# COMPACT_ATOMS: atom_id res chain seq x y z
N ASP A 1 12.21 -19.32 6.83
CA ASP A 1 13.07 -19.04 5.67
C ASP A 1 12.17 -18.65 4.52
N CYS A 2 12.45 -17.57 3.80
CA CYS A 2 11.54 -17.10 2.75
C CYS A 2 11.59 -18.05 1.56
N LEU A 3 10.44 -18.41 1.00
CA LEU A 3 10.39 -19.26 -0.20
C LEU A 3 11.02 -18.56 -1.42
N ASP A 4 10.89 -17.23 -1.46
CA ASP A 4 11.42 -16.39 -2.53
C ASP A 4 12.39 -15.34 -1.93
N PRO A 5 13.68 -15.33 -2.29
CA PRO A 5 14.65 -14.39 -1.72
C PRO A 5 14.36 -12.93 -2.12
N MET A 6 13.59 -12.70 -3.19
CA MET A 6 13.19 -11.37 -3.66
C MET A 6 11.72 -11.05 -3.39
N CYS A 7 10.97 -11.93 -2.70
CA CYS A 7 9.57 -11.70 -2.37
C CYS A 7 8.78 -11.21 -3.61
N SER A 8 8.72 -12.05 -4.65
CA SER A 8 8.12 -11.74 -5.95
C SER A 8 8.73 -10.54 -6.68
N SER A 9 9.99 -10.19 -6.40
CA SER A 9 10.65 -8.96 -6.90
C SER A 9 10.03 -7.66 -6.41
N HIS A 10 9.15 -7.75 -5.43
CA HIS A 10 8.40 -6.64 -4.86
C HIS A 10 8.76 -6.39 -3.40
N GLY A 11 9.82 -7.01 -2.87
CA GLY A 11 10.28 -6.83 -1.50
C GLY A 11 11.66 -7.42 -1.26
N ILE A 12 12.02 -7.55 0.01
CA ILE A 12 13.27 -8.16 0.46
C ILE A 12 13.00 -9.19 1.57
N CYS A 13 13.63 -10.35 1.50
CA CYS A 13 13.56 -11.32 2.58
C CYS A 13 14.47 -10.90 3.75
N VAL A 14 13.89 -10.65 4.93
CA VAL A 14 14.62 -10.30 6.15
C VAL A 14 14.24 -11.29 7.25
N LYS A 15 15.21 -12.09 7.72
CA LYS A 15 15.03 -13.09 8.80
C LYS A 15 13.90 -14.11 8.56
N GLY A 16 13.61 -14.44 7.30
CA GLY A 16 12.57 -15.41 6.95
C GLY A 16 11.17 -14.81 6.80
N GLU A 17 11.05 -13.48 6.85
CA GLU A 17 9.83 -12.74 6.54
C GLU A 17 10.08 -11.78 5.36
N CYS A 18 9.09 -11.64 4.48
CA CYS A 18 9.18 -10.76 3.32
C CYS A 18 8.77 -9.34 3.70
N HIS A 19 9.72 -8.41 3.59
CA HIS A 19 9.47 -6.99 3.75
C HIS A 19 9.14 -6.38 2.39
N CYS A 20 7.86 -6.10 2.17
CA CYS A 20 7.37 -5.62 0.89
C CYS A 20 7.67 -4.15 0.65
N SER A 21 7.92 -3.82 -0.63
CA SER A 21 8.04 -2.45 -1.09
C SER A 21 6.69 -1.75 -0.98
N THR A 22 6.70 -0.42 -0.85
CA THR A 22 5.48 0.40 -0.82
C THR A 22 4.58 -0.02 -1.97
N GLY A 23 3.31 -0.33 -1.68
CA GLY A 23 2.40 -0.82 -2.72
C GLY A 23 2.38 -2.31 -2.97
N TRP A 24 3.02 -3.10 -2.13
CA TRP A 24 2.98 -4.55 -2.23
C TRP A 24 2.81 -5.17 -0.85
N GLY A 25 2.09 -6.28 -0.80
CA GLY A 25 1.72 -6.97 0.43
C GLY A 25 1.45 -8.45 0.18
N GLY A 26 1.03 -9.13 1.24
CA GLY A 26 0.94 -10.60 1.25
C GLY A 26 2.25 -11.24 1.71
N VAL A 27 2.22 -12.56 1.91
CA VAL A 27 3.32 -13.33 2.51
C VAL A 27 4.61 -13.23 1.69
N ASN A 28 4.47 -13.09 0.38
CA ASN A 28 5.59 -12.97 -0.57
C ASN A 28 5.58 -11.64 -1.33
N CYS A 29 4.86 -10.61 -0.87
CA CYS A 29 4.70 -9.35 -1.63
C CYS A 29 4.11 -9.56 -3.03
N GLU A 30 3.37 -10.66 -3.21
CA GLU A 30 2.71 -11.04 -4.46
C GLU A 30 1.41 -10.27 -4.69
N THR A 31 0.87 -9.67 -3.64
CA THR A 31 -0.37 -8.90 -3.69
C THR A 31 -0.01 -7.44 -3.95
N PRO A 32 -0.44 -6.86 -5.09
CA PRO A 32 -0.33 -5.42 -5.27
C PRO A 32 -1.21 -4.75 -4.23
N LEU A 33 -0.58 -4.09 -3.26
CA LEU A 33 -1.31 -3.16 -2.42
C LEU A 33 -1.50 -1.88 -3.24
N PRO A 34 -2.62 -1.20 -3.09
CA PRO A 34 -2.78 0.09 -3.74
C PRO A 34 -1.72 1.01 -3.14
N ILE A 35 -0.74 1.42 -3.96
CA ILE A 35 0.19 2.50 -3.62
C ILE A 35 -0.63 3.78 -3.74
N CYS A 36 -1.56 3.98 -2.82
CA CYS A 36 -2.21 5.27 -2.67
C CYS A 36 -1.09 6.19 -2.28
N GLN A 37 -0.78 7.12 -3.17
CA GLN A 37 0.43 7.91 -3.26
C GLN A 37 0.57 8.85 -2.05
N GLU A 38 0.67 8.27 -0.84
CA GLU A 38 0.48 8.85 0.49
C GLU A 38 -1.00 8.92 0.95
N GLN A 39 -1.68 7.77 1.15
CA GLN A 39 -2.95 7.61 1.91
C GLN A 39 -3.89 8.84 1.98
N CYS A 40 -4.30 9.40 0.84
CA CYS A 40 -5.17 10.57 0.84
C CYS A 40 -4.60 11.75 1.65
N SER A 41 -3.31 12.04 1.47
CA SER A 41 -2.53 13.03 2.24
C SER A 41 -2.49 12.77 3.75
N GLY A 42 -2.82 11.55 4.20
CA GLY A 42 -3.01 11.22 5.62
C GLY A 42 -4.32 11.75 6.21
N HIS A 43 -5.24 12.20 5.37
CA HIS A 43 -6.49 12.87 5.72
C HIS A 43 -7.71 12.16 5.13
N GLY A 44 -7.58 10.86 4.87
CA GLY A 44 -8.68 10.05 4.38
C GLY A 44 -8.32 8.59 4.23
N THR A 45 -9.33 7.81 3.88
CA THR A 45 -9.23 6.38 3.62
C THR A 45 -9.37 6.13 2.13
N PHE A 46 -8.37 5.50 1.52
CA PHE A 46 -8.48 5.13 0.11
C PHE A 46 -9.43 3.95 -0.07
N LEU A 47 -10.44 4.13 -0.92
CA LEU A 47 -11.41 3.11 -1.27
C LEU A 47 -10.91 2.35 -2.49
N LEU A 48 -10.40 1.14 -2.24
CA LEU A 48 -9.93 0.19 -3.26
C LEU A 48 -10.98 -0.12 -4.34
N ASP A 49 -12.24 -0.28 -3.93
CA ASP A 49 -13.35 -0.58 -4.85
C ASP A 49 -13.60 0.50 -5.90
N SER A 50 -13.33 1.76 -5.57
CA SER A 50 -13.62 2.90 -6.45
C SER A 50 -12.36 3.62 -6.94
N GLY A 51 -11.18 3.30 -6.38
CA GLY A 51 -9.93 3.98 -6.70
C GLY A 51 -9.91 5.45 -6.27
N VAL A 52 -10.73 5.83 -5.27
CA VAL A 52 -10.87 7.22 -4.79
C VAL A 52 -10.60 7.32 -3.30
N CYS A 53 -10.16 8.49 -2.85
CA CYS A 53 -10.02 8.79 -1.45
C CYS A 53 -11.34 9.24 -0.81
N ASN A 54 -11.74 8.57 0.27
CA ASN A 54 -12.78 9.06 1.17
C ASN A 54 -12.14 9.96 2.24
N CYS A 55 -12.32 11.27 2.12
CA CYS A 55 -11.70 12.25 3.01
C CYS A 55 -12.35 12.32 4.40
N ASP A 56 -11.53 12.61 5.40
CA ASP A 56 -11.98 12.96 6.74
C ASP A 56 -12.80 14.26 6.71
N PRO A 57 -13.71 14.47 7.68
CA PRO A 57 -14.49 15.69 7.76
C PRO A 57 -13.57 16.91 7.89
N LYS A 58 -13.72 17.87 6.95
CA LYS A 58 -12.89 19.07 6.68
C LYS A 58 -11.82 18.92 5.60
N TRP A 59 -11.65 17.73 5.02
CA TRP A 59 -10.77 17.49 3.89
C TRP A 59 -11.57 17.12 2.64
N THR A 60 -11.05 17.49 1.49
CA THR A 60 -11.68 17.43 0.18
C THR A 60 -10.60 17.27 -0.92
N GLY A 61 -11.05 16.99 -2.14
CA GLY A 61 -10.17 16.75 -3.29
C GLY A 61 -9.86 15.27 -3.51
N SER A 62 -9.29 14.96 -4.68
CA SER A 62 -9.04 13.59 -5.15
C SER A 62 -8.15 12.77 -4.21
N ASP A 63 -7.26 13.46 -3.50
CA ASP A 63 -6.26 12.91 -2.58
C ASP A 63 -6.39 13.51 -1.17
N CYS A 64 -7.55 14.10 -0.85
CA CYS A 64 -7.86 14.73 0.45
C CYS A 64 -6.82 15.75 0.95
N SER A 65 -6.18 16.46 0.02
CA SER A 65 -5.18 17.48 0.34
C SER A 65 -5.76 18.87 0.63
N THR A 66 -7.07 19.10 0.42
CA THR A 66 -7.69 20.45 0.43
C THR A 66 -8.83 20.56 1.42
#